data_AF-A0A1J3CJ44-F1
#
_entry.id   AF-A0A1J3CJ44-F1
#
_cell.length_a   1.000
_cell.length_b   1.000
_cell.length_c   1.000
_cell.angle_alpha   90.00
_cell.angle_beta   90.00
_cell.angle_gamma   90.00
#
_symmetry.space_group_name_H-M   'P 1'
#
loop_
_entity.id
_entity.type
_entity.pdbx_description
1 polymer ?
#
loop_
_entity_poly.entity_id
_entity_poly.type
_entity_poly.pdbx_seq_one_letter_code
_entity_poly.pdbx_strand_id
1 'polypeptide(L)'
;MASSRPKNAPFLFPTFNSSVLPDPSRFFSHDLLSAPLPTNSFFQNFTLKNGDQAEYFHPYIIKSSESSISISYPSLSHNSAFIYEAFNADITISGSDEPDQHSRKTHLISSFSDLGVTLDFPSSNLRFFLVRGSPFVTCSVSSGNSSIKISTIHAVLSFTGNSSSTKYTAKLNNNQTWLIYASSPINLVNDGGSSINCGGGFSGIIRIAVLPDSNPDFESILDRFSCCYPISGDADFTKPFALEYKWEK
;
A
#
# COMPACT_ATOMS: atom_id res chain seq x y z
N MET A 1 27.54 -0.86 -33.11
CA MET A 1 26.87 -0.21 -34.26
C MET A 1 25.38 -0.32 -34.07
N ALA A 2 24.69 0.80 -33.83
CA ALA A 2 23.24 0.79 -33.70
C ALA A 2 22.62 0.63 -35.10
N SER A 3 22.03 -0.53 -35.37
CA SER A 3 21.26 -0.77 -36.59
C SER A 3 20.03 0.13 -36.56
N SER A 4 20.01 1.17 -37.38
CA SER A 4 18.84 2.03 -37.59
C SER A 4 17.70 1.19 -38.18
N ARG A 5 16.70 0.82 -37.37
CA ARG A 5 15.47 0.21 -37.87
C ARG A 5 14.83 1.17 -38.89
N PRO A 6 14.47 0.70 -40.10
CA PRO A 6 13.74 1.53 -41.05
C PRO A 6 12.40 1.95 -40.45
N LYS A 7 12.09 3.25 -40.51
CA LYS A 7 10.92 3.88 -39.87
C LYS A 7 9.56 3.30 -40.32
N ASN A 8 9.51 2.48 -41.37
CA ASN A 8 8.31 1.95 -41.99
C ASN A 8 8.31 0.41 -42.16
N ALA A 9 9.10 -0.33 -41.37
CA ALA A 9 8.95 -1.79 -41.37
C ALA A 9 7.57 -2.17 -40.84
N PRO A 10 6.75 -2.95 -41.57
CA PRO A 10 5.46 -3.40 -41.07
C PRO A 10 5.68 -4.25 -39.81
N PHE A 11 4.79 -4.10 -38.83
CA PHE A 11 4.82 -4.94 -37.64
C PHE A 11 4.68 -6.40 -38.09
N LEU A 12 5.60 -7.27 -37.63
CA LEU A 12 5.71 -8.65 -38.10
C LEU A 12 4.50 -9.51 -37.73
N PHE A 13 3.78 -9.08 -36.70
CA PHE A 13 2.54 -9.72 -36.28
C PHE A 13 1.35 -8.90 -36.78
N PRO A 14 0.27 -9.55 -37.25
CA PRO A 14 -0.92 -8.81 -37.62
C PRO A 14 -1.52 -8.12 -36.40
N THR A 15 -2.02 -6.91 -36.59
CA THR A 15 -2.93 -6.29 -35.62
C THR A 15 -4.15 -7.19 -35.49
N PHE A 16 -4.55 -7.51 -34.26
CA PHE A 16 -5.68 -8.40 -34.02
C PHE A 16 -6.55 -7.83 -32.91
N ASN A 17 -7.87 -7.86 -33.11
CA ASN A 17 -8.83 -7.59 -32.05
C ASN A 17 -9.06 -8.89 -31.30
N SER A 18 -8.41 -9.03 -30.14
CA SER A 18 -8.57 -10.21 -29.30
C SER A 18 -9.96 -10.25 -28.67
N SER A 19 -10.67 -11.36 -28.84
CA SER A 19 -11.90 -11.63 -28.08
C SER A 19 -11.64 -12.13 -26.66
N VAL A 20 -10.37 -12.40 -26.33
CA VAL A 20 -9.94 -13.00 -25.06
C VAL A 20 -9.19 -12.00 -24.17
N LEU A 21 -8.50 -11.02 -24.78
CA LEU A 21 -7.85 -9.95 -24.03
C LEU A 21 -8.87 -8.83 -23.80
N PRO A 22 -9.22 -8.54 -22.54
CA PRO A 22 -10.14 -7.45 -22.25
C PRO A 22 -9.47 -6.11 -22.54
N ASP A 23 -10.29 -5.06 -22.63
CA ASP A 23 -9.80 -3.68 -22.57
C ASP A 23 -8.95 -3.44 -21.32
N PRO A 24 -8.04 -2.45 -21.35
CA PRO A 24 -7.28 -2.04 -20.18
C PRO A 24 -8.15 -1.92 -18.94
N SER A 25 -7.65 -2.47 -17.84
CA SER A 25 -8.40 -2.47 -16.60
C SER A 25 -8.77 -1.04 -16.18
N ARG A 26 -10.02 -0.85 -15.76
CA ARG A 26 -10.54 0.43 -15.26
C ARG A 26 -9.80 0.99 -14.05
N PHE A 27 -8.88 0.22 -13.47
CA PHE A 27 -8.08 0.60 -12.31
C PHE A 27 -6.80 1.37 -12.69
N PHE A 28 -6.42 1.47 -13.96
CA PHE A 28 -5.29 2.34 -14.35
C PHE A 28 -5.76 3.78 -14.60
N SER A 29 -4.95 4.75 -14.19
CA SER A 29 -5.17 6.15 -14.53
C SER A 29 -5.04 6.38 -16.04
N HIS A 30 -5.66 7.45 -16.55
CA HIS A 30 -5.65 7.76 -17.98
C HIS A 30 -4.23 7.98 -18.53
N ASP A 31 -3.35 8.59 -17.72
CA ASP A 31 -1.97 8.90 -18.10
C ASP A 31 -1.15 7.63 -18.42
N LEU A 32 -1.47 6.51 -17.77
CA LEU A 32 -0.80 5.22 -17.99
C LEU A 32 -1.27 4.48 -19.26
N LEU A 33 -2.41 4.87 -19.85
CA LEU A 33 -2.98 4.19 -21.02
C LEU A 33 -2.23 4.50 -22.32
N SER A 34 -1.29 5.45 -22.29
CA SER A 34 -0.46 5.85 -23.42
C SER A 34 0.72 4.89 -23.70
N ALA A 35 1.00 3.98 -22.75
CA ALA A 35 2.09 3.01 -22.83
C ALA A 35 1.59 1.58 -22.53
N PRO A 36 2.34 0.54 -22.89
CA PRO A 36 1.99 -0.83 -22.52
C PRO A 36 1.85 -0.99 -21.01
N LEU A 37 0.71 -1.56 -20.58
CA LEU A 37 0.45 -1.85 -19.18
C LEU A 37 1.10 -3.17 -18.76
N PRO A 38 1.57 -3.28 -17.51
CA PRO A 38 2.22 -4.49 -17.04
C PRO A 38 1.21 -5.62 -16.87
N THR A 39 1.58 -6.79 -17.36
CA THR A 39 0.89 -8.06 -17.08
C THR A 39 1.81 -8.97 -16.26
N ASN A 40 1.24 -9.90 -15.49
CA ASN A 40 1.99 -10.77 -14.59
C ASN A 40 2.82 -10.00 -13.56
N SER A 41 2.36 -8.81 -13.17
CA SER A 41 3.01 -8.02 -12.12
C SER A 41 2.67 -8.56 -10.72
N PHE A 42 3.47 -8.19 -9.73
CA PHE A 42 3.25 -8.54 -8.34
C PHE A 42 2.07 -7.81 -7.67
N PHE A 43 1.48 -6.84 -8.38
CA PHE A 43 0.31 -6.08 -7.95
C PHE A 43 -0.91 -6.36 -8.86
N GLN A 44 -0.82 -7.39 -9.71
CA GLN A 44 -1.80 -7.69 -10.73
C GLN A 44 -3.21 -7.83 -10.15
N ASN A 45 -3.36 -8.35 -8.94
CA ASN A 45 -4.66 -8.51 -8.29
C ASN A 45 -5.40 -7.18 -8.06
N PHE A 46 -4.70 -6.05 -7.98
CA PHE A 46 -5.32 -4.72 -7.92
C PHE A 46 -5.99 -4.32 -9.24
N THR A 47 -5.74 -5.02 -10.35
CA THR A 47 -6.34 -4.71 -11.65
C THR A 47 -7.36 -5.75 -12.12
N LEU A 48 -7.48 -6.87 -11.41
CA LEU A 48 -8.31 -8.01 -11.81
C LEU A 48 -9.67 -7.98 -11.08
N LYS A 49 -10.74 -8.36 -11.79
CA LYS A 49 -12.10 -8.42 -11.23
C LYS A 49 -12.49 -7.08 -10.56
N ASN A 50 -12.68 -7.09 -9.24
CA ASN A 50 -13.01 -5.92 -8.43
C ASN A 50 -11.79 -5.16 -7.92
N GLY A 51 -10.58 -5.65 -8.21
CA GLY A 51 -9.34 -5.08 -7.70
C GLY A 51 -9.21 -5.19 -6.19
N ASP A 52 -9.91 -6.15 -5.57
CA ASP A 52 -10.05 -6.33 -4.12
C ASP A 52 -9.37 -7.60 -3.63
N GLN A 53 -8.58 -8.26 -4.48
CA GLN A 53 -7.82 -9.45 -4.11
C GLN A 53 -6.51 -9.03 -3.45
N ALA A 54 -6.07 -9.83 -2.49
CA ALA A 54 -4.91 -9.53 -1.68
C ALA A 54 -3.59 -9.69 -2.46
N GLU A 55 -2.59 -8.87 -2.15
CA GLU A 55 -1.25 -8.98 -2.70
C GLU A 55 -0.18 -8.94 -1.63
N TYR A 56 0.90 -9.69 -1.85
CA TYR A 56 2.00 -9.76 -0.92
C TYR A 56 3.04 -8.69 -1.19
N PHE A 57 3.10 -7.71 -0.30
CA PHE A 57 4.11 -6.68 -0.22
C PHE A 57 4.94 -6.93 1.04
N HIS A 58 5.88 -7.89 0.95
CA HIS A 58 6.67 -8.33 2.10
C HIS A 58 7.13 -7.13 2.97
N PRO A 59 6.86 -7.15 4.29
CA PRO A 59 6.34 -8.28 5.08
C PRO A 59 4.81 -8.37 5.18
N TYR A 60 4.06 -7.54 4.46
CA TYR A 60 2.61 -7.40 4.60
C TYR A 60 1.83 -8.08 3.47
N ILE A 61 0.63 -8.56 3.76
CA ILE A 61 -0.39 -8.80 2.74
C ILE A 61 -1.32 -7.59 2.72
N ILE A 62 -1.49 -6.98 1.56
CA ILE A 62 -2.30 -5.77 1.35
C ILE A 62 -3.54 -6.11 0.55
N LYS A 63 -4.69 -5.64 0.99
CA LYS A 63 -5.97 -5.82 0.30
C LYS A 63 -6.70 -4.48 0.20
N SER A 64 -7.00 -4.06 -1.01
CA SER A 64 -7.85 -2.90 -1.29
C SER A 64 -9.33 -3.25 -1.11
N SER A 65 -10.11 -2.25 -0.72
CA SER A 65 -11.57 -2.29 -0.64
C SER A 65 -12.13 -0.95 -1.09
N GLU A 66 -13.44 -0.72 -0.95
CA GLU A 66 -14.01 0.60 -1.20
C GLU A 66 -13.40 1.63 -0.23
N SER A 67 -12.79 2.68 -0.79
CA SER A 67 -12.19 3.82 -0.07
C SER A 67 -11.12 3.47 0.99
N SER A 68 -10.58 2.25 1.02
CA SER A 68 -9.72 1.76 2.11
C SER A 68 -8.70 0.71 1.68
N ILE A 69 -7.67 0.55 2.51
CA ILE A 69 -6.72 -0.56 2.45
C ILE A 69 -6.70 -1.28 3.80
N SER A 70 -6.72 -2.61 3.75
CA SER A 70 -6.43 -3.49 4.86
C SER A 70 -5.03 -4.10 4.73
N ILE A 71 -4.33 -4.18 5.86
CA ILE A 71 -2.96 -4.62 6.03
C ILE A 71 -3.00 -5.84 6.96
N SER A 72 -2.37 -6.92 6.53
CA SER A 72 -2.11 -8.10 7.34
C SER A 72 -0.62 -8.26 7.57
N TYR A 73 -0.23 -8.60 8.80
CA TYR A 73 1.06 -9.20 9.09
C TYR A 73 0.82 -10.68 9.38
N PRO A 74 0.87 -11.54 8.35
CA PRO A 74 0.39 -12.91 8.47
C PRO A 74 1.33 -13.76 9.33
N SER A 75 0.75 -14.72 10.04
CA SER A 75 1.51 -15.82 10.64
C SER A 75 1.66 -16.97 9.65
N LEU A 76 2.84 -17.56 9.59
CA LEU A 76 3.13 -18.71 8.74
C LEU A 76 2.43 -19.96 9.29
N SER A 77 1.53 -20.54 8.50
CA SER A 77 0.88 -21.81 8.78
C SER A 77 1.42 -22.89 7.84
N HIS A 78 1.73 -24.07 8.36
CA HIS A 78 2.31 -25.13 7.54
C HIS A 78 1.91 -26.53 7.99
N ASN A 79 1.99 -27.46 7.05
CA ASN A 79 2.01 -28.90 7.27
C ASN A 79 2.99 -29.55 6.28
N SER A 80 3.02 -30.86 6.19
CA SER A 80 3.93 -31.59 5.29
C SER A 80 3.66 -31.37 3.80
N ALA A 81 2.46 -30.92 3.42
CA ALA A 81 2.04 -30.75 2.03
C ALA A 81 2.13 -29.29 1.55
N PHE A 82 1.94 -28.31 2.44
CA PHE A 82 1.93 -26.90 2.06
C PHE A 82 2.28 -25.95 3.20
N ILE A 83 2.69 -24.75 2.80
CA ILE A 83 2.92 -23.58 3.64
C ILE A 83 2.02 -22.47 3.11
N TYR A 84 1.34 -21.74 3.98
CA TYR A 84 0.47 -20.62 3.59
C TYR A 84 0.44 -19.51 4.65
N GLU A 85 0.14 -18.32 4.19
CA GLU A 85 -0.03 -17.11 4.98
C GLU A 85 -1.47 -16.62 4.80
N ALA A 86 -2.29 -16.75 5.84
CA ALA A 86 -3.69 -16.33 5.78
C ALA A 86 -3.79 -14.80 5.94
N PHE A 87 -4.62 -14.18 5.11
CA PHE A 87 -4.93 -12.76 5.24
C PHE A 87 -5.90 -12.53 6.42
N ASN A 88 -5.49 -11.69 7.36
CA ASN A 88 -6.34 -11.10 8.39
C ASN A 88 -6.24 -9.58 8.30
N ALA A 89 -7.35 -8.85 8.37
CA ALA A 89 -7.34 -7.39 8.33
C ALA A 89 -6.86 -6.82 9.69
N ASP A 90 -5.60 -7.04 10.02
CA ASP A 90 -4.97 -6.66 11.29
C ASP A 90 -5.06 -5.15 11.51
N ILE A 91 -4.85 -4.36 10.45
CA ILE A 91 -5.08 -2.92 10.41
C ILE A 91 -5.82 -2.56 9.12
N THR A 92 -6.80 -1.67 9.18
CA THR A 92 -7.47 -1.10 8.01
C THR A 92 -7.44 0.42 8.11
N ILE A 93 -7.02 1.09 7.05
CA ILE A 93 -7.01 2.55 6.94
C ILE A 93 -8.09 2.94 5.93
N SER A 94 -9.04 3.76 6.36
CA SER A 94 -10.12 4.28 5.51
C SER A 94 -10.28 5.80 5.68
N GLY A 95 -10.79 6.47 4.65
CA GLY A 95 -11.37 7.80 4.83
C GLY A 95 -12.73 7.71 5.53
N SER A 96 -13.10 8.74 6.27
CA SER A 96 -14.37 8.86 6.98
C SER A 96 -15.55 9.25 6.11
N ASP A 97 -15.28 9.84 4.95
CA ASP A 97 -16.30 10.53 4.18
C ASP A 97 -17.17 9.52 3.44
N GLU A 98 -18.50 9.72 3.52
CA GLU A 98 -19.40 9.09 2.57
C GLU A 98 -18.93 9.54 1.18
N PRO A 99 -18.53 8.60 0.30
CA PRO A 99 -18.11 8.97 -1.03
C PRO A 99 -19.21 9.81 -1.66
N ASP A 100 -18.86 10.95 -2.27
CA ASP A 100 -19.77 11.59 -3.24
C ASP A 100 -20.29 10.46 -4.14
N GLN A 101 -21.61 10.42 -4.37
CA GLN A 101 -22.25 9.38 -5.17
C GLN A 101 -21.63 9.27 -6.57
N HIS A 102 -21.00 10.35 -7.04
CA HIS A 102 -20.28 10.41 -8.33
C HIS A 102 -18.79 10.06 -8.22
N SER A 103 -18.22 10.01 -7.01
CA SER A 103 -16.82 9.68 -6.80
C SER A 103 -16.57 8.18 -7.01
N ARG A 104 -15.42 7.88 -7.63
CA ARG A 104 -14.99 6.51 -7.80
C ARG A 104 -14.66 5.91 -6.42
N LYS A 105 -15.44 4.91 -6.01
CA LYS A 105 -15.29 4.23 -4.71
C LYS A 105 -14.11 3.27 -4.61
N THR A 106 -13.46 2.96 -5.72
CA THR A 106 -12.34 2.01 -5.79
C THR A 106 -11.05 2.74 -6.14
N HIS A 107 -9.92 2.07 -5.93
CA HIS A 107 -8.62 2.66 -6.22
C HIS A 107 -8.39 2.93 -7.70
N LEU A 108 -7.37 3.73 -7.96
CA LEU A 108 -6.69 3.91 -9.23
C LEU A 108 -5.19 3.71 -9.03
N ILE A 109 -4.55 2.99 -9.94
CA ILE A 109 -3.12 2.91 -10.07
C ILE A 109 -2.68 4.14 -10.85
N SER A 110 -1.97 5.05 -10.20
CA SER A 110 -1.45 6.27 -10.83
C SER A 110 0.00 6.18 -11.25
N SER A 111 0.77 5.28 -10.63
CA SER A 111 2.13 4.95 -11.04
C SER A 111 2.52 3.53 -10.62
N PHE A 112 3.51 2.97 -11.30
CA PHE A 112 4.16 1.72 -10.94
C PHE A 112 5.64 1.74 -11.36
N SER A 113 6.44 0.90 -10.72
CA SER A 113 7.86 0.64 -10.99
C SER A 113 8.13 -0.86 -10.78
N ASP A 114 9.39 -1.31 -10.89
CA ASP A 114 9.72 -2.73 -10.70
C ASP A 114 9.36 -3.25 -9.30
N LEU A 115 9.44 -2.37 -8.30
CA LEU A 115 9.29 -2.70 -6.88
C LEU A 115 8.13 -1.98 -6.19
N GLY A 116 7.47 -1.01 -6.84
CA GLY A 116 6.43 -0.18 -6.23
C GLY A 116 5.19 0.03 -7.10
N VAL A 117 4.06 0.28 -6.45
CA VAL A 117 2.79 0.72 -7.06
C VAL A 117 2.13 1.78 -6.18
N THR A 118 1.58 2.82 -6.81
CA THR A 118 0.82 3.87 -6.11
C THR A 118 -0.67 3.66 -6.30
N LEU A 119 -1.41 3.54 -5.21
CA LEU A 119 -2.87 3.42 -5.21
C LEU A 119 -3.52 4.71 -4.72
N ASP A 120 -4.28 5.36 -5.58
CA ASP A 120 -5.08 6.53 -5.27
C ASP A 120 -6.53 6.14 -4.99
N PHE A 121 -7.10 6.67 -3.91
CA PHE A 121 -8.51 6.54 -3.55
C PHE A 121 -9.17 7.92 -3.62
N PRO A 122 -9.73 8.31 -4.78
CA PRO A 122 -10.29 9.64 -4.98
C PRO A 122 -11.44 9.96 -4.02
N SER A 123 -12.24 8.97 -3.65
CA SER A 123 -13.37 9.11 -2.72
C SER A 123 -12.95 9.44 -1.29
N SER A 124 -11.74 9.07 -0.86
CA SER A 124 -11.26 9.26 0.51
C SER A 124 -10.03 10.18 0.62
N ASN A 125 -9.58 10.76 -0.49
CA ASN A 125 -8.36 11.59 -0.56
C ASN A 125 -7.11 10.89 0.01
N LEU A 126 -7.08 9.56 -0.06
CA LEU A 126 -5.96 8.73 0.38
C LEU A 126 -5.13 8.29 -0.82
N ARG A 127 -3.81 8.36 -0.68
CA ARG A 127 -2.84 7.83 -1.63
C ARG A 127 -1.90 6.88 -0.89
N PHE A 128 -1.75 5.66 -1.36
CA PHE A 128 -0.85 4.67 -0.76
C PHE A 128 0.36 4.42 -1.66
N PHE A 129 1.55 4.55 -1.07
CA PHE A 129 2.80 4.17 -1.72
C PHE A 129 3.16 2.76 -1.25
N LEU A 130 2.88 1.76 -2.07
CA LEU A 130 3.13 0.36 -1.74
C LEU A 130 4.40 -0.09 -2.42
N VAL A 131 5.44 -0.32 -1.62
CA VAL A 131 6.79 -0.65 -2.09
C VAL A 131 7.25 -1.95 -1.44
N ARG A 132 7.64 -2.94 -2.24
CA ARG A 132 8.07 -4.26 -1.73
C ARG A 132 9.29 -4.12 -0.82
N GLY A 133 9.27 -4.82 0.32
CA GLY A 133 10.36 -4.78 1.29
C GLY A 133 10.35 -3.54 2.21
N SER A 134 9.41 -2.60 2.03
CA SER A 134 9.24 -1.50 2.97
C SER A 134 8.68 -2.02 4.30
N PRO A 135 9.31 -1.70 5.45
CA PRO A 135 8.74 -2.03 6.76
C PRO A 135 7.54 -1.12 7.10
N PHE A 136 7.33 -0.05 6.35
CA PHE A 136 6.20 0.88 6.54
C PHE A 136 5.21 0.75 5.38
N VAL A 137 3.92 0.70 5.72
CA VAL A 137 2.85 1.04 4.78
C VAL A 137 2.61 2.54 4.87
N THR A 138 2.81 3.25 3.75
CA THR A 138 2.75 4.72 3.71
C THR A 138 1.47 5.19 3.04
N CYS A 139 0.77 6.11 3.71
CA CYS A 139 -0.45 6.75 3.24
C CYS A 139 -0.25 8.29 3.26
N SER A 140 -0.56 8.95 2.15
CA SER A 140 -0.67 10.39 2.04
C SER A 140 -2.12 10.80 2.09
N VAL A 141 -2.41 11.85 2.87
CA VAL A 141 -3.74 12.43 3.05
C VAL A 141 -3.73 13.87 2.55
N SER A 142 -4.44 14.12 1.46
CA SER A 142 -4.30 15.37 0.69
C SER A 142 -5.30 16.47 1.07
N SER A 143 -6.30 16.20 1.91
CA SER A 143 -7.33 17.19 2.30
C SER A 143 -7.33 17.42 3.81
N GLY A 144 -7.14 18.68 4.22
CA GLY A 144 -7.07 19.06 5.64
C GLY A 144 -8.35 18.82 6.44
N ASN A 145 -9.48 18.52 5.77
CA ASN A 145 -10.75 18.15 6.42
C ASN A 145 -11.06 16.66 6.34
N SER A 146 -10.24 15.85 5.65
CA SER A 146 -10.47 14.41 5.59
C SER A 146 -10.24 13.81 6.96
N SER A 147 -11.27 13.15 7.51
CA SER A 147 -11.09 12.32 8.68
C SER A 147 -10.61 10.94 8.24
N ILE A 148 -9.63 10.43 8.97
CA ILE A 148 -9.07 9.11 8.77
C ILE A 148 -9.60 8.22 9.89
N LYS A 149 -10.00 7.01 9.52
CA LYS A 149 -10.32 5.96 10.47
C LYS A 149 -9.32 4.83 10.29
N ILE A 150 -8.70 4.43 11.40
CA ILE A 150 -7.90 3.22 11.48
C ILE A 150 -8.73 2.21 12.27
N SER A 151 -8.98 1.03 11.73
CA SER A 151 -9.71 -0.03 12.41
C SER A 151 -8.94 -1.34 12.39
N THR A 152 -9.36 -2.27 13.22
CA THR A 152 -8.79 -3.61 13.31
C THR A 152 -9.92 -4.62 13.52
N ILE A 153 -9.70 -5.88 13.19
CA ILE A 153 -10.60 -6.97 13.60
C ILE A 153 -10.31 -7.47 15.02
N HIS A 154 -9.21 -7.01 15.60
CA HIS A 154 -8.71 -7.41 16.92
C HIS A 154 -9.16 -6.44 18.00
N ALA A 155 -9.13 -6.86 19.26
CA ALA A 155 -9.36 -5.94 20.37
C ALA A 155 -8.08 -5.12 20.63
N VAL A 156 -8.23 -3.81 20.80
CA VAL A 156 -7.11 -2.92 21.17
C VAL A 156 -6.94 -2.99 22.70
N LEU A 157 -5.84 -3.61 23.14
CA LEU A 157 -5.53 -3.78 24.56
C LEU A 157 -4.94 -2.52 25.18
N SER A 158 -4.14 -1.78 24.41
CA SER A 158 -3.61 -0.49 24.81
C SER A 158 -3.35 0.39 23.60
N PHE A 159 -3.64 1.68 23.74
CA PHE A 159 -3.38 2.68 22.73
C PHE A 159 -2.74 3.91 23.38
N THR A 160 -1.51 4.23 23.00
CA THR A 160 -0.71 5.28 23.65
C THR A 160 -0.02 6.16 22.62
N GLY A 161 -0.14 7.48 22.76
CA GLY A 161 0.56 8.47 21.92
C GLY A 161 1.78 9.06 22.61
N ASN A 162 2.73 9.58 21.82
CA ASN A 162 3.82 10.40 22.34
C ASN A 162 3.37 11.84 22.64
N SER A 163 4.21 12.62 23.33
CA SER A 163 3.87 13.99 23.73
C SER A 163 3.64 14.96 22.57
N SER A 164 4.18 14.67 21.38
CA SER A 164 3.99 15.48 20.17
C SER A 164 2.82 15.02 19.31
N SER A 165 2.09 13.96 19.70
CA SER A 165 1.01 13.36 18.90
C SER A 165 1.41 13.00 17.47
N THR A 166 2.66 12.61 17.26
CA THR A 166 3.21 12.19 15.96
C THR A 166 3.53 10.71 15.90
N LYS A 167 3.47 10.01 17.04
CA LYS A 167 3.64 8.56 17.15
C LYS A 167 2.58 8.00 18.07
N TYR A 168 1.94 6.92 17.66
CA TYR A 168 1.04 6.12 18.47
C TYR A 168 1.43 4.65 18.43
N THR A 169 1.26 3.96 19.55
CA THR A 169 1.50 2.53 19.70
C THR A 169 0.19 1.84 20.06
N ALA A 170 -0.24 0.89 19.24
CA ALA A 170 -1.43 0.07 19.44
C ALA A 170 -1.02 -1.38 19.73
N LYS A 171 -1.37 -1.91 20.89
CA LYS A 171 -1.19 -3.33 21.22
C LYS A 171 -2.52 -4.05 21.03
N LEU A 172 -2.50 -5.11 20.23
CA LEU A 172 -3.69 -5.88 19.88
C LEU A 172 -3.75 -7.21 20.64
N ASN A 173 -4.94 -7.80 20.77
CA ASN A 173 -5.13 -9.08 21.46
C ASN A 173 -4.63 -10.32 20.70
N ASN A 174 -4.11 -10.15 19.48
CA ASN A 174 -3.43 -11.18 18.70
C ASN A 174 -1.89 -11.20 18.93
N ASN A 175 -1.40 -10.52 19.97
CA ASN A 175 0.02 -10.33 20.31
C ASN A 175 0.83 -9.46 19.33
N GLN A 176 0.19 -8.79 18.36
CA GLN A 176 0.87 -7.81 17.53
C GLN A 176 0.88 -6.43 18.19
N THR A 177 1.99 -5.71 18.00
CA THR A 177 2.10 -4.28 18.34
C THR A 177 2.31 -3.50 17.05
N TRP A 178 1.51 -2.47 16.84
CA TRP A 178 1.54 -1.62 15.66
C TRP A 178 1.94 -0.20 16.03
N LEU A 179 2.88 0.36 15.27
CA LEU A 179 3.37 1.73 15.40
C LEU A 179 2.78 2.56 14.27
N ILE A 180 2.17 3.69 14.63
CA ILE A 180 1.52 4.63 13.71
C ILE A 180 2.28 5.96 13.84
N TYR A 181 2.92 6.37 12.75
CA TYR A 181 3.69 7.62 12.66
C TYR A 181 2.97 8.61 11.76
N ALA A 182 2.94 9.88 12.16
CA ALA A 182 2.39 10.98 11.39
C ALA A 182 3.46 12.06 11.13
N SER A 183 3.41 12.69 9.96
CA SER A 183 4.34 13.78 9.60
C SER A 183 4.14 15.06 10.42
N SER A 184 2.97 15.23 11.00
CA SER A 184 2.55 16.36 11.84
C SER A 184 1.64 15.84 12.96
N PRO A 185 1.42 16.61 14.04
CA PRO A 185 0.53 16.19 15.12
C PRO A 185 -0.85 15.78 14.58
N ILE A 186 -1.29 14.58 14.93
CA ILE A 186 -2.60 14.02 14.58
C ILE A 186 -3.29 13.59 15.87
N ASN A 187 -4.58 13.89 16.03
CA ASN A 187 -5.33 13.50 17.22
C ASN A 187 -5.99 12.14 16.99
N LEU A 188 -5.30 11.06 17.33
CA LEU A 188 -5.88 9.72 17.27
C LEU A 188 -6.47 9.32 18.61
N VAL A 189 -7.71 8.86 18.61
CA VAL A 189 -8.44 8.42 19.80
C VAL A 189 -9.06 7.04 19.54
N ASN A 190 -8.73 6.07 20.41
CA ASN A 190 -9.39 4.77 20.40
C ASN A 190 -10.81 4.89 20.98
N ASP A 191 -11.78 4.24 20.35
CA ASP A 191 -13.20 4.27 20.74
C ASP A 191 -13.55 3.35 21.92
N GLY A 192 -12.54 2.76 22.58
CA GLY A 192 -12.72 1.72 23.59
C GLY A 192 -12.93 0.32 23.00
N GLY A 193 -12.87 0.17 21.68
CA GLY A 193 -12.98 -1.09 20.98
C GLY A 193 -11.94 -1.21 19.86
N SER A 194 -12.40 -1.58 18.68
CA SER A 194 -11.57 -1.93 17.53
C SER A 194 -11.40 -0.79 16.51
N SER A 195 -11.76 0.45 16.87
CA SER A 195 -11.51 1.62 16.01
C SER A 195 -10.63 2.66 16.70
N ILE A 196 -9.82 3.32 15.90
CA ILE A 196 -8.99 4.47 16.24
C ILE A 196 -9.40 5.57 15.26
N ASN A 197 -10.10 6.57 15.76
CA ASN A 197 -10.65 7.66 14.95
C ASN A 197 -9.73 8.87 15.03
N CYS A 198 -9.57 9.56 13.91
CA CYS A 198 -8.93 10.88 13.88
C CYS A 198 -9.93 11.95 14.37
N GLY A 199 -9.62 12.57 15.50
CA GLY A 199 -10.35 13.70 16.04
C GLY A 199 -9.97 14.99 15.34
N GLY A 200 -10.74 15.37 14.31
CA GLY A 200 -10.44 16.51 13.44
C GLY A 200 -9.86 16.06 12.10
N GLY A 201 -9.70 17.00 11.18
CA GLY A 201 -9.10 16.73 9.88
C GLY A 201 -7.57 16.64 9.96
N PHE A 202 -6.97 15.86 9.07
CA PHE A 202 -5.53 15.70 8.97
C PHE A 202 -5.07 15.77 7.51
N SER A 203 -3.97 16.47 7.26
CA SER A 203 -3.27 16.41 5.98
C SER A 203 -1.77 16.21 6.23
N GLY A 204 -1.20 15.26 5.50
CA GLY A 204 0.18 14.82 5.69
C GLY A 204 0.37 13.34 5.40
N ILE A 205 1.46 12.78 5.92
CA ILE A 205 1.84 11.38 5.75
C ILE A 205 1.56 10.60 7.02
N ILE A 206 0.89 9.46 6.89
CA ILE A 206 0.75 8.42 7.91
C ILE A 206 1.55 7.21 7.47
N ARG A 207 2.34 6.65 8.38
CA ARG A 207 3.08 5.40 8.19
C ARG A 207 2.72 4.42 9.29
N ILE A 208 2.42 3.20 8.89
CA ILE A 208 2.10 2.12 9.82
C ILE A 208 3.15 1.02 9.67
N ALA A 209 3.68 0.55 10.80
CA ALA A 209 4.60 -0.58 10.86
C ALA A 209 4.19 -1.52 11.98
N VAL A 210 4.32 -2.83 11.75
CA VAL A 210 4.31 -3.80 12.85
C VAL A 210 5.66 -3.71 13.57
N LEU A 211 5.64 -3.68 14.90
CA LEU A 211 6.84 -3.84 15.72
C LEU A 211 7.19 -5.34 15.77
N PRO A 212 8.31 -5.76 15.17
CA PRO A 212 8.73 -7.15 15.25
C PRO A 212 9.17 -7.52 16.67
N ASP A 213 8.94 -8.79 17.02
CA ASP A 213 9.25 -9.45 18.30
C ASP A 213 9.27 -8.55 19.56
N SER A 214 10.11 -8.86 20.54
CA SER A 214 10.18 -8.12 21.82
C SER A 214 11.52 -7.40 22.01
N ASN A 215 12.38 -7.40 20.99
CA ASN A 215 13.65 -6.71 21.04
C ASN A 215 13.40 -5.19 21.06
N PRO A 216 13.81 -4.48 22.14
CA PRO A 216 13.59 -3.04 22.26
C PRO A 216 14.32 -2.23 21.18
N ASP A 217 15.37 -2.77 20.57
CA ASP A 217 16.12 -2.08 19.52
C ASP A 217 15.28 -1.85 18.26
N PHE A 218 14.31 -2.71 17.97
CA PHE A 218 13.52 -2.60 16.75
C PHE A 218 12.61 -1.39 16.74
N GLU A 219 12.01 -1.05 17.88
CA GLU A 219 11.22 0.18 17.99
C GLU A 219 12.11 1.42 17.76
N SER A 220 13.32 1.42 18.33
CA SER A 220 14.27 2.53 18.15
C SER A 220 14.73 2.69 16.69
N ILE A 221 14.89 1.57 15.96
CA ILE A 221 15.24 1.57 14.54
C ILE A 221 14.07 2.11 13.70
N LEU A 222 12.85 1.62 13.94
CA LEU A 222 11.66 2.11 13.25
C LEU A 222 11.47 3.61 13.52
N ASP A 223 11.60 4.06 14.76
CA ASP A 223 11.52 5.47 15.14
C ASP A 223 12.54 6.33 14.39
N ARG A 224 13.80 5.87 14.31
CA ARG A 224 14.88 6.59 13.63
C ARG A 224 14.59 6.81 12.14
N PHE A 225 14.01 5.81 11.46
CA PHE A 225 13.73 5.87 10.03
C PHE A 225 12.29 6.28 9.69
N SER A 226 11.47 6.53 10.71
CA SER A 226 10.06 6.91 10.60
C SER A 226 9.82 8.24 9.90
N CYS A 227 10.84 8.99 9.46
CA CYS A 227 10.70 10.25 8.73
C CYS A 227 10.88 10.10 7.21
N CYS A 228 11.38 8.96 6.73
CA CYS A 228 11.57 8.66 5.31
C CYS A 228 10.64 7.54 4.85
N TYR A 229 10.27 7.50 3.57
CA TYR A 229 9.52 6.41 2.96
C TYR A 229 9.88 6.31 1.47
N PRO A 230 9.85 5.11 0.88
CA PRO A 230 10.00 4.99 -0.56
C PRO A 230 8.68 5.26 -1.28
N ILE A 231 8.75 5.84 -2.48
CA ILE A 231 7.60 6.05 -3.39
C ILE A 231 7.63 5.15 -4.62
N SER A 232 8.82 4.69 -5.01
CA SER A 232 9.06 3.80 -6.16
C SER A 232 10.35 3.00 -5.93
N GLY A 233 10.61 2.01 -6.79
CA GLY A 233 11.90 1.34 -6.81
C GLY A 233 12.15 0.59 -8.11
N ASP A 234 13.36 0.75 -8.63
CA ASP A 234 13.81 0.18 -9.89
C ASP A 234 14.87 -0.91 -9.66
N ALA A 235 14.91 -1.90 -10.56
CA ALA A 235 15.84 -3.02 -10.50
C ALA A 235 16.64 -3.13 -11.81
N ASP A 236 17.92 -2.75 -11.76
CA ASP A 236 18.78 -2.68 -12.93
C ASP A 236 19.91 -3.72 -12.91
N PHE A 237 20.15 -4.38 -14.05
CA PHE A 237 21.38 -5.15 -14.26
C PHE A 237 22.51 -4.22 -14.75
N THR A 238 23.14 -3.49 -13.83
CA THR A 238 24.22 -2.55 -14.17
C THR A 238 25.59 -3.23 -14.35
N LYS A 239 25.76 -4.45 -13.84
CA LYS A 239 27.02 -5.23 -13.88
C LYS A 239 26.74 -6.73 -14.08
N PRO A 240 27.69 -7.52 -14.62
CA PRO A 240 27.53 -8.97 -14.78
C PRO A 240 27.16 -9.63 -13.46
N PHE A 241 26.10 -10.45 -13.48
CA PHE A 241 25.61 -11.22 -12.33
C PHE A 241 25.24 -10.38 -11.09
N ALA A 242 24.95 -9.08 -11.27
CA ALA A 242 24.51 -8.21 -10.19
C ALA A 242 23.22 -7.50 -10.57
N LEU A 243 22.26 -7.52 -9.65
CA LEU A 243 21.03 -6.73 -9.71
C LEU A 243 21.15 -5.60 -8.69
N GLU A 244 21.00 -4.37 -9.17
CA GLU A 244 21.06 -3.16 -8.36
C GLU A 244 19.64 -2.64 -8.13
N TYR A 245 19.27 -2.42 -6.86
CA TYR A 245 18.00 -1.82 -6.49
C TYR A 245 18.17 -0.36 -6.13
N LYS A 246 17.38 0.51 -6.76
CA LYS A 246 17.37 1.95 -6.49
C LYS A 246 15.98 2.33 -5.98
N TRP A 247 15.94 2.87 -4.76
CA TRP A 247 14.70 3.35 -4.15
C TRP A 247 14.60 4.85 -4.28
N GLU A 248 13.47 5.33 -4.80
CA GLU A 248 13.11 6.75 -4.77
C GLU A 248 12.38 7.06 -3.47
N LYS A 249 12.69 8.22 -2.86
CA LYS A 249 12.21 8.64 -1.54
C LYS A 249 11.48 9.97 -1.63
#